data_AF-A0A1B6GR58-F1
#
_entry.id   AF-A0A1B6GR58-F1
#
_cell.length_a   1.000
_cell.length_b   1.000
_cell.length_c   1.000
_cell.angle_alpha   90.00
_cell.angle_beta   90.00
_cell.angle_gamma   90.00
#
_symmetry.space_group_name_H-M   'P 1'
#
loop_
_entity.id
_entity.type
_entity.pdbx_description
1 polymer ?
#
loop_
_entity_poly.entity_id
_entity_poly.type
_entity_poly.pdbx_seq_one_letter_code
_entity_poly.pdbx_strand_id
1 'polypeptide(L)'
;TGTFAIDSHSGVVTTRLQLDRERTQVYTVVITATDQALPTNQRKSSSVTVVVRIQDDNDNYPQFSERTYSVTVPEDTAWSQSPVIATVKATDADEGHNAAIRYANDGITYR
;
A
#
# COMPACT_ATOMS: atom_id res chain seq x y z
N THR A 1 -3.31 -11.71 -19.79
CA THR A 1 -2.04 -11.79 -19.05
C THR A 1 -2.36 -11.78 -17.56
N GLY A 2 -1.83 -12.71 -16.77
CA GLY A 2 -2.16 -12.87 -15.35
C GLY A 2 -0.99 -12.50 -14.43
N THR A 3 -1.29 -11.97 -13.25
CA THR A 3 -0.32 -11.51 -12.23
C THR A 3 0.52 -12.63 -11.64
N PHE A 4 -0.04 -13.84 -11.55
CA PHE A 4 0.61 -15.03 -11.02
C PHE A 4 0.79 -16.11 -12.11
N ALA A 5 1.82 -16.93 -11.94
CA ALA A 5 2.05 -18.16 -12.69
C ALA A 5 1.91 -19.36 -11.76
N ILE A 6 1.59 -20.53 -12.32
CA ILE A 6 1.79 -21.80 -11.65
C ILE A 6 2.55 -22.73 -12.59
N ASP A 7 3.55 -23.43 -12.06
CA ASP A 7 4.20 -24.52 -12.77
C ASP A 7 3.31 -25.76 -12.74
N SER A 8 3.01 -26.33 -13.92
CA SER A 8 2.01 -27.39 -14.05
C SER A 8 2.46 -28.75 -13.51
N HIS A 9 3.75 -28.94 -13.21
CA HIS A 9 4.29 -30.21 -12.72
C HIS A 9 4.56 -30.18 -11.22
N SER A 10 5.18 -29.11 -10.73
CA SER A 10 5.54 -28.91 -9.32
C SER A 10 4.44 -28.23 -8.50
N GLY A 11 3.52 -27.51 -9.15
CA GLY A 11 2.49 -26.72 -8.47
C GLY A 11 3.01 -25.43 -7.84
N VAL A 12 4.27 -25.05 -8.05
CA VAL A 12 4.86 -23.82 -7.50
C VAL A 12 4.18 -22.60 -8.12
N VAL A 13 3.64 -21.73 -7.28
CA VAL A 13 3.05 -20.45 -7.67
C VAL A 13 4.10 -19.35 -7.58
N THR A 14 4.27 -18.58 -8.64
CA THR A 14 5.21 -17.45 -8.68
C THR A 14 4.50 -16.17 -9.12
N THR A 15 5.07 -15.03 -8.76
CA THR A 15 4.68 -13.73 -9.32
C THR A 15 5.23 -13.59 -10.74
N ARG A 16 4.49 -12.93 -11.62
CA ARG A 16 4.94 -12.57 -12.98
C ARG A 16 5.20 -11.08 -13.14
N LEU A 17 4.59 -10.27 -12.29
CA LEU A 17 4.68 -8.81 -12.29
C LEU A 17 5.07 -8.36 -10.89
N GLN A 18 5.59 -7.14 -10.81
CA GLN A 18 5.77 -6.47 -9.53
C GLN A 18 4.40 -6.32 -8.85
N LEU A 19 4.37 -6.64 -7.56
CA LEU A 19 3.20 -6.46 -6.72
C LEU A 19 3.34 -5.12 -6.01
N ASP A 20 2.23 -4.43 -5.88
CA ASP A 20 2.11 -3.10 -5.29
C ASP A 20 0.89 -3.17 -4.36
N ARG A 21 1.14 -3.03 -3.07
CA ARG A 21 0.14 -3.25 -2.02
C ARG A 21 -0.86 -2.10 -2.01
N GLU A 22 -0.40 -0.88 -2.24
CA GLU A 22 -1.18 0.36 -2.32
C GLU A 22 -2.18 0.27 -3.48
N ARG A 23 -1.80 -0.40 -4.56
CA ARG A 23 -2.69 -0.67 -5.69
C ARG A 23 -3.62 -1.85 -5.44
N THR A 24 -3.14 -2.96 -4.90
CA THR A 24 -3.96 -4.16 -4.65
C THR A 24 -3.42 -5.00 -3.51
N GLN A 25 -4.12 -4.96 -2.38
CA GLN A 25 -3.73 -5.64 -1.14
C GLN A 25 -3.98 -7.16 -1.16
N VAL A 26 -5.01 -7.62 -1.89
CA VAL A 26 -5.45 -9.02 -1.85
C VAL A 26 -5.82 -9.51 -3.25
N TYR A 27 -5.32 -10.69 -3.60
CA TYR A 27 -5.70 -11.42 -4.80
C TYR A 27 -6.37 -12.75 -4.45
N THR A 28 -7.44 -13.08 -5.18
CA THR A 28 -8.12 -14.37 -5.09
C THR A 28 -7.80 -15.18 -6.36
N VAL A 29 -7.04 -16.25 -6.20
CA VAL A 29 -6.57 -17.10 -7.30
C VAL A 29 -7.25 -18.46 -7.21
N VAL A 30 -7.93 -18.90 -8.27
CA VAL A 30 -8.48 -20.26 -8.35
C VAL A 30 -7.48 -21.14 -9.10
N ILE A 31 -7.00 -22.18 -8.43
CA ILE A 31 -6.09 -23.17 -8.99
C ILE A 31 -6.89 -24.44 -9.27
N THR A 32 -6.74 -24.97 -10.48
CA THR A 32 -7.39 -26.22 -10.89
C THR A 32 -6.34 -27.26 -11.24
N ALA A 33 -6.42 -28.42 -10.60
CA ALA A 33 -5.65 -29.61 -10.94
C ALA A 33 -6.53 -30.56 -11.76
N THR A 34 -5.97 -31.16 -12.80
CA THR A 34 -6.65 -32.13 -13.67
C THR A 34 -5.78 -33.37 -13.79
N ASP A 35 -6.37 -34.55 -13.60
CA ASP A 35 -5.64 -35.81 -13.78
C ASP A 35 -5.25 -36.05 -15.25
N GLN A 36 -4.41 -37.07 -15.48
CA GLN A 36 -3.92 -37.43 -16.82
C GLN A 36 -4.62 -38.65 -17.41
N ALA A 37 -5.87 -38.94 -17.01
CA ALA A 37 -6.61 -40.09 -17.54
C ALA A 37 -6.68 -40.10 -19.09
N LEU A 38 -6.70 -41.32 -19.63
CA LEU A 38 -6.92 -41.63 -21.03
C LEU A 38 -8.11 -42.60 -21.14
N PRO A 39 -9.10 -42.35 -22.02
CA PRO A 39 -9.21 -41.21 -22.93
C PRO A 39 -9.45 -39.87 -22.20
N THR A 40 -9.07 -38.75 -22.84
CA THR A 40 -9.04 -37.40 -22.21
C THR A 40 -10.40 -36.93 -21.70
N ASN A 41 -11.50 -37.45 -22.25
CA ASN A 41 -12.85 -37.15 -21.81
C ASN A 41 -13.23 -37.79 -20.46
N GLN A 42 -12.38 -38.65 -19.89
CA GLN A 42 -12.58 -39.24 -18.56
C GLN A 42 -11.80 -38.50 -17.46
N ARG A 43 -11.03 -37.47 -17.82
CA ARG A 43 -10.23 -36.72 -16.85
C ARG A 43 -11.11 -36.02 -15.84
N LYS A 44 -10.69 -36.05 -14.58
CA LYS A 44 -11.33 -35.32 -13.49
C LYS A 44 -10.48 -34.13 -13.09
N SER A 45 -11.17 -33.08 -12.65
CA SER A 45 -10.53 -31.87 -12.13
C SER A 45 -11.04 -31.55 -10.74
N SER A 46 -10.19 -30.90 -9.95
CA SER A 46 -10.54 -30.31 -8.67
C SER A 46 -9.94 -28.91 -8.58
N SER A 47 -10.66 -27.99 -7.94
CA SER A 47 -10.25 -26.59 -7.83
C SER A 47 -10.18 -26.16 -6.38
N VAL A 48 -9.22 -25.28 -6.08
CA VAL A 48 -9.06 -24.66 -4.76
C VAL A 48 -8.87 -23.15 -4.94
N THR A 49 -9.42 -22.39 -4.00
CA THR A 49 -9.22 -20.93 -3.93
C THR A 49 -8.05 -20.61 -3.01
N VAL A 50 -7.05 -19.90 -3.54
CA VAL A 50 -5.90 -19.38 -2.81
C VAL A 50 -6.06 -17.86 -2.65
N VAL A 51 -5.97 -17.39 -1.41
CA VAL A 51 -5.99 -15.96 -1.09
C VAL A 51 -4.55 -15.49 -0.87
N VAL A 52 -4.06 -14.63 -1.76
CA VAL A 52 -2.73 -14.04 -1.66
C VAL A 52 -2.88 -12.65 -1.06
N ARG A 53 -2.25 -12.41 0.11
CA ARG A 53 -2.20 -11.10 0.77
C ARG A 53 -0.82 -10.50 0.55
N ILE A 54 -0.78 -9.28 0.02
CA ILE A 54 0.48 -8.57 -0.21
C ILE A 54 0.91 -7.93 1.09
N GLN A 55 2.18 -8.09 1.44
CA GLN A 55 2.76 -7.43 2.61
C GLN A 55 3.15 -6.00 2.25
N ASP A 56 3.05 -5.12 3.24
CA ASP A 56 3.43 -3.72 3.13
C ASP A 56 4.96 -3.58 3.20
N ASP A 57 5.51 -2.83 2.26
CA ASP A 57 6.88 -2.35 2.29
C ASP A 57 6.85 -0.83 2.52
N ASN A 58 7.87 -0.28 3.18
CA ASN A 58 7.96 1.17 3.42
C ASN A 58 8.53 1.88 2.18
N ASP A 59 7.74 1.97 1.11
CA ASP A 59 8.16 2.54 -0.18
C ASP A 59 7.46 3.86 -0.54
N ASN A 60 6.52 4.33 0.29
CA ASN A 60 6.00 5.67 0.23
C ASN A 60 6.65 6.57 1.29
N TYR A 61 6.57 7.88 1.07
CA TYR A 61 7.08 8.88 2.00
C TYR A 61 5.96 9.83 2.39
N PRO A 62 6.01 10.44 3.59
CA PRO A 62 4.97 11.34 4.04
C PRO A 62 4.82 12.54 3.10
N GLN A 63 3.59 12.78 2.62
CA GLN A 63 3.27 13.90 1.74
C GLN A 63 2.36 14.89 2.45
N PHE A 64 2.81 16.14 2.56
CA PHE A 64 1.96 17.23 3.05
C PHE A 64 0.79 17.49 2.10
N SER A 65 -0.36 17.85 2.67
CA SER A 65 -1.57 18.17 1.89
C SER A 65 -1.39 19.41 1.03
N GLU A 66 -0.55 20.35 1.48
CA GLU A 66 -0.20 21.55 0.74
C GLU A 66 1.32 21.70 0.62
N ARG A 67 1.78 22.30 -0.49
CA ARG A 67 3.20 22.65 -0.65
C ARG A 67 3.63 23.83 0.23
N THR A 68 2.70 24.75 0.48
CA THR A 68 2.93 25.96 1.28
C THR A 68 1.73 26.20 2.18
N TYR A 69 1.98 26.31 3.47
CA TYR A 69 0.98 26.73 4.46
C TYR A 69 1.23 28.20 4.81
N SER A 70 0.38 29.09 4.31
CA SER A 70 0.45 30.53 4.60
C SER A 70 -0.64 30.91 5.59
N VAL A 71 -0.25 31.58 6.68
CA VAL A 71 -1.18 32.14 7.66
C VAL A 71 -0.82 33.59 7.95
N THR A 72 -1.84 34.42 8.11
CA THR A 72 -1.69 35.81 8.59
C THR A 72 -2.07 35.85 10.06
N VAL A 73 -1.16 36.32 10.89
CA VAL A 73 -1.38 36.46 12.34
C VAL A 73 -1.38 37.95 12.68
N PRO A 74 -2.49 38.50 13.22
CA PRO A 74 -2.53 39.88 13.71
C PRO A 74 -1.48 40.13 14.80
N GLU A 75 -0.89 41.32 14.81
CA GLU A 75 0.16 41.66 15.78
C GLU A 75 -0.36 41.71 17.24
N ASP A 76 -1.64 41.99 17.41
CA ASP A 76 -2.35 42.06 18.69
C ASP A 76 -2.88 40.68 19.15
N THR A 77 -2.46 39.60 18.48
CA THR A 77 -2.83 38.23 18.88
C THR A 77 -2.39 37.94 20.31
N ALA A 78 -3.35 37.62 21.17
CA ALA A 78 -3.09 37.32 22.57
C ALA A 78 -2.41 35.94 22.75
N TRP A 79 -1.09 35.96 22.95
CA TRP A 79 -0.29 34.74 23.16
C TRP A 79 -0.53 34.03 24.48
N SER A 80 -1.20 34.67 25.44
CA SER A 80 -1.51 34.12 26.76
C SER A 80 -2.35 32.83 26.72
N GLN A 81 -2.95 32.51 25.57
CA GLN A 81 -3.77 31.30 25.37
C GLN A 81 -3.09 30.25 24.48
N SER A 82 -1.82 30.42 24.10
CA SER A 82 -1.11 29.52 23.18
C SER A 82 -1.92 29.22 21.91
N PRO A 83 -2.28 30.26 21.12
CA PRO A 83 -3.13 30.08 19.96
C PRO A 83 -2.48 29.14 18.94
N VAL A 84 -3.29 28.26 18.34
CA VAL A 84 -2.86 27.44 17.20
C VAL A 84 -2.75 28.34 15.98
N ILE A 85 -1.51 28.57 15.52
CA ILE A 85 -1.25 29.44 14.37
C ILE A 85 -1.47 28.73 13.04
N ALA A 86 -1.20 27.43 12.98
CA ALA A 86 -1.36 26.63 11.77
C ALA A 86 -1.53 25.17 12.17
N THR A 87 -2.32 24.44 11.40
CA THR A 87 -2.37 22.98 11.44
C THR A 87 -1.88 22.47 10.10
N VAL A 88 -0.81 21.68 10.12
CA VAL A 88 -0.30 20.99 8.94
C VAL A 88 -0.73 19.54 8.97
N LYS A 89 -0.88 18.94 7.79
CA LYS A 89 -1.25 17.53 7.66
C LYS A 89 -0.40 16.91 6.57
N ALA A 90 0.20 15.77 6.88
CA ALA A 90 0.78 14.87 5.92
C ALA A 90 0.07 13.51 5.96
N THR A 91 0.14 12.79 4.84
CA THR A 91 -0.37 11.43 4.69
C THR A 91 0.70 10.57 4.04
N ASP A 92 0.74 9.32 4.45
CA ASP A 92 1.60 8.28 3.88
C ASP A 92 0.69 7.13 3.44
N ALA A 93 0.99 6.51 2.29
CA ALA A 93 0.14 5.50 1.68
C ALA A 93 0.39 4.08 2.23
N ASP A 94 1.51 3.88 2.93
CA ASP A 94 1.90 2.60 3.53
C ASP A 94 0.94 2.18 4.67
N GLU A 95 1.25 1.08 5.37
CA GLU A 95 0.40 0.55 6.44
C GLU A 95 1.10 0.53 7.81
N GLY A 96 0.31 0.80 8.87
CA GLY A 96 0.75 0.61 10.25
C GLY A 96 1.96 1.46 10.60
N HIS A 97 3.07 0.80 10.93
CA HIS A 97 4.32 1.48 11.32
C HIS A 97 5.00 2.19 10.15
N ASN A 98 4.83 1.72 8.93
CA ASN A 98 5.44 2.33 7.75
C ASN A 98 4.78 3.68 7.43
N ALA A 99 3.46 3.79 7.65
CA ALA A 99 2.75 5.08 7.55
C ALA A 99 2.83 5.98 8.80
N ALA A 100 3.74 5.71 9.75
CA ALA A 100 3.86 6.50 10.96
C ALA A 100 4.62 7.82 10.72
N ILE A 101 3.91 8.95 10.83
CA ILE A 101 4.47 10.28 10.51
C ILE A 101 4.95 10.99 11.77
N ARG A 102 6.15 11.59 11.70
CA ARG A 102 6.69 12.53 12.69
C ARG A 102 6.92 13.90 12.06
N TYR A 103 6.44 14.95 12.72
CA TYR A 103 6.61 16.34 12.28
C TYR A 103 7.77 16.99 13.03
N ALA A 104 8.61 17.73 12.31
CA ALA A 104 9.67 18.54 12.87
C ALA A 104 9.79 19.86 12.09
N ASN A 105 10.22 20.91 12.77
CA ASN A 105 10.52 22.20 12.17
C ASN A 105 12.03 22.34 11.97
N ASP A 106 12.49 22.68 10.77
CA ASP A 106 13.91 22.84 10.44
C ASP A 106 14.48 24.23 10.83
N GLY A 107 13.73 24.98 11.66
CA GLY A 107 14.06 26.33 12.12
C GLY A 107 13.34 27.45 11.36
N ILE A 108 13.39 28.67 11.91
CA ILE A 108 12.85 29.89 11.29
C ILE A 108 14.00 30.59 10.56
N THR A 109 13.86 30.77 9.24
CA THR A 109 14.76 31.65 8.49
C THR A 109 14.19 33.07 8.49
N TYR A 110 14.85 33.99 9.19
CA TYR A 110 14.57 35.42 9.06
C TYR A 110 15.24 35.93 7.76
N ARG A 111 14.45 36.56 6.88
CA ARG A 111 14.98 37.42 5.82
C ARG A 111 14.73 38.87 6.20
#